data_AF-A0A4Y4DVN8-F1
#
_entry.id   AF-A0A4Y4DVN8-F1
#
_cell.length_a   1.000
_cell.length_b   1.000
_cell.length_c   1.000
_cell.angle_alpha   90.00
_cell.angle_beta   90.00
_cell.angle_gamma   90.00
#
_symmetry.space_group_name_H-M   'P 1'
#
loop_
_entity.id
_entity.type
_entity.pdbx_description
1 polymer ?
#
loop_
_entity_poly.entity_id
_entity_poly.type
_entity_poly.pdbx_seq_one_letter_code
_entity_poly.pdbx_strand_id
1 'polypeptide(L)'
;MIRHERLGVTSWELPGGHVERGETLEEAAARETAEETGVVVEVGRLVATCVHEWRERRRRTLVCFFDATAASSAAPRVPANEPHVLEAAWVDPFTLDTVSPFIVPLIEQQRVGWPNVPISFVMTHRLNGDGLWEPAPVVAEGVRARASHDDPVARR
;
A
#
# COMPACT_ATOMS: atom_id res chain seq x y z
N MET A 1 4.58 -8.79 7.29
CA MET A 1 4.71 -8.67 5.82
C MET A 1 4.54 -10.05 5.22
N ILE A 2 4.20 -10.10 3.93
CA ILE A 2 4.10 -11.35 3.17
C ILE A 2 5.15 -11.38 2.07
N ARG A 3 5.58 -12.57 1.70
CA ARG A 3 6.43 -12.80 0.53
C ARG A 3 5.61 -13.58 -0.48
N HIS A 4 5.46 -13.04 -1.69
CA HIS A 4 4.72 -13.71 -2.76
C HIS A 4 5.56 -13.82 -4.04
N GLU A 5 5.11 -14.63 -4.98
CA GLU A 5 5.65 -14.66 -6.35
C GLU A 5 4.59 -14.13 -7.32
N ARG A 6 4.93 -13.05 -8.03
CA ARG A 6 4.04 -12.43 -9.02
C ARG A 6 4.81 -12.15 -10.30
N LEU A 7 4.31 -12.67 -11.42
CA LEU A 7 4.94 -12.53 -12.75
C LEU A 7 6.42 -12.98 -12.77
N GLY A 8 6.76 -14.02 -12.01
CA GLY A 8 8.13 -14.55 -11.90
C GLY A 8 9.06 -13.73 -11.00
N VAL A 9 8.54 -12.72 -10.29
CA VAL A 9 9.29 -11.93 -9.31
C VAL A 9 8.82 -12.31 -7.92
N THR A 10 9.77 -12.75 -7.08
CA THR A 10 9.52 -12.96 -5.65
C THR A 10 9.91 -11.71 -4.86
N SER A 11 8.97 -11.14 -4.12
CA SER A 11 9.21 -9.92 -3.32
C SER A 11 8.39 -9.90 -2.05
N TRP A 12 8.85 -9.12 -1.07
CA TRP A 12 8.10 -8.83 0.14
C TRP A 12 7.13 -7.65 -0.07
N GLU A 13 5.91 -7.77 0.44
CA GLU A 13 4.86 -6.75 0.38
C GLU A 13 4.07 -6.69 1.71
N LEU A 14 3.22 -5.68 1.85
CA LEU A 14 2.20 -5.65 2.90
C LEU A 14 1.06 -6.59 2.50
N PRO A 15 0.40 -7.27 3.47
CA PRO A 15 -0.78 -8.06 3.15
C PRO A 15 -1.90 -7.16 2.63
N GLY A 16 -2.76 -7.70 1.77
CA GLY A 16 -3.90 -6.99 1.21
C GLY A 16 -4.38 -7.54 -0.13
N GLY A 17 -5.62 -7.19 -0.46
CA GLY A 17 -6.27 -7.66 -1.67
C GLY A 17 -7.43 -6.77 -2.11
N HIS A 18 -8.38 -7.36 -2.82
CA HIS A 18 -9.52 -6.61 -3.36
C HIS A 18 -10.60 -6.46 -2.30
N VAL A 19 -11.27 -5.31 -2.32
CA VAL A 19 -12.44 -5.07 -1.47
C VAL A 19 -13.62 -5.88 -2.03
N GLU A 20 -14.24 -6.70 -1.19
CA GLU A 20 -15.43 -7.46 -1.60
C GLU A 20 -16.71 -6.62 -1.49
N ARG A 21 -17.78 -7.11 -2.11
CA ARG A 21 -19.06 -6.40 -2.13
C ARG A 21 -19.65 -6.32 -0.72
N GLY A 22 -19.77 -5.10 -0.22
CA GLY A 22 -20.38 -4.81 1.08
C GLY A 22 -19.38 -4.57 2.20
N GLU A 23 -18.08 -4.74 1.93
CA GLU A 23 -17.02 -4.41 2.87
C GLU A 23 -16.63 -2.93 2.77
N THR A 24 -16.23 -2.37 3.91
CA THR A 24 -15.42 -1.15 4.01
C THR A 24 -13.96 -1.44 3.63
N LEU A 25 -13.14 -0.40 3.44
CA LEU A 25 -11.72 -0.59 3.13
C LEU A 25 -10.97 -1.22 4.30
N GLU A 26 -11.35 -0.84 5.50
CA GLU A 26 -10.81 -1.32 6.77
C GLU A 26 -11.18 -2.78 7.01
N GLU A 27 -12.43 -3.18 6.71
CA GLU A 27 -12.86 -4.58 6.79
C GLU A 27 -12.08 -5.46 5.82
N ALA A 28 -11.91 -5.02 4.56
CA ALA A 28 -11.10 -5.74 3.59
C ALA A 28 -9.63 -5.86 4.05
N ALA A 29 -9.02 -4.78 4.54
CA ALA A 29 -7.65 -4.81 5.04
C ALA A 29 -7.46 -5.78 6.22
N ALA A 30 -8.42 -5.83 7.15
CA ALA A 30 -8.41 -6.75 8.28
C ALA A 30 -8.58 -8.21 7.83
N ARG A 31 -9.54 -8.48 6.93
CA ARG A 31 -9.78 -9.83 6.38
C ARG A 31 -8.56 -10.35 5.64
N GLU A 32 -8.04 -9.59 4.67
CA GLU A 32 -6.89 -9.99 3.85
C GLU A 32 -5.65 -10.23 4.72
N THR A 33 -5.42 -9.40 5.74
CA THR A 33 -4.32 -9.63 6.70
C THR A 33 -4.50 -10.97 7.43
N ALA A 34 -5.71 -11.30 7.87
CA ALA A 34 -5.99 -12.58 8.53
C ALA A 34 -5.86 -13.76 7.55
N GLU A 35 -6.32 -13.62 6.31
CA GLU A 35 -6.26 -14.65 5.27
C GLU A 35 -4.82 -14.97 4.84
N GLU A 36 -3.98 -13.96 4.67
CA GLU A 36 -2.60 -14.15 4.17
C GLU A 36 -1.58 -14.45 5.27
N THR A 37 -1.88 -14.07 6.52
CA THR A 37 -0.89 -14.12 7.61
C THR A 37 -1.37 -14.82 8.89
N GLY A 38 -2.66 -15.14 8.99
CA GLY A 38 -3.28 -15.65 10.20
C GLY A 38 -3.34 -14.64 11.36
N VAL A 39 -2.91 -13.39 11.16
CA VAL A 39 -2.89 -12.36 12.20
C VAL A 39 -4.17 -11.54 12.14
N VAL A 40 -4.87 -11.47 13.28
CA VAL A 40 -5.99 -10.54 13.48
C VAL A 40 -5.44 -9.18 13.88
N VAL A 41 -5.90 -8.13 13.20
CA VAL A 41 -5.47 -6.75 13.43
C VAL A 41 -6.66 -5.83 13.70
N GLU A 42 -6.43 -4.81 14.51
CA GLU A 42 -7.26 -3.60 14.55
C GLU A 42 -6.69 -2.61 13.54
N VAL A 43 -7.48 -2.30 12.51
CA VAL A 43 -7.08 -1.34 11.46
C VAL A 43 -7.24 0.08 11.99
N GLY A 44 -6.17 0.87 11.86
CA GLY A 44 -6.11 2.25 12.30
C GLY A 44 -6.41 3.24 11.18
N ARG A 45 -5.59 4.29 11.11
CA ARG A 45 -5.79 5.38 10.15
C ARG A 45 -5.26 5.02 8.78
N LEU A 46 -5.84 5.63 7.76
CA LEU A 46 -5.25 5.69 6.43
C LEU A 46 -3.92 6.45 6.49
N VAL A 47 -2.82 5.82 6.07
CA VAL A 47 -1.48 6.40 6.07
C VAL A 47 -1.00 6.76 4.67
N ALA A 48 -1.47 6.04 3.65
CA ALA A 48 -1.13 6.35 2.27
C ALA A 48 -2.20 5.93 1.27
N THR A 49 -2.23 6.62 0.12
CA THR A 49 -2.96 6.17 -1.06
C THR A 49 -2.03 6.05 -2.26
N CYS A 50 -2.27 5.03 -3.08
CA CYS A 50 -1.56 4.81 -4.34
C CYS A 50 -2.56 4.65 -5.47
N VAL A 51 -2.45 5.48 -6.49
CA VAL A 51 -3.14 5.23 -7.76
C VAL A 51 -2.25 4.32 -8.61
N HIS A 52 -2.61 3.05 -8.71
CA HIS A 52 -1.99 2.10 -9.62
C HIS A 52 -2.57 2.28 -11.02
N GLU A 53 -1.76 2.85 -11.92
CA GLU A 53 -2.17 3.15 -13.29
C GLU A 53 -1.44 2.25 -14.29
N TRP A 54 -2.23 1.55 -15.10
CA TRP A 54 -1.78 0.83 -16.28
C TRP A 54 -2.34 1.51 -17.52
N ARG A 55 -1.54 2.39 -18.13
CA ARG A 55 -2.00 3.30 -19.19
C ARG A 55 -2.42 2.56 -20.46
N GLU A 56 -1.63 1.58 -20.87
CA GLU A 56 -1.88 0.78 -22.08
C GLU A 56 -3.14 -0.05 -21.95
N ARG A 57 -3.45 -0.51 -20.73
CA ARG A 57 -4.64 -1.31 -20.42
C ARG A 57 -5.83 -0.46 -19.98
N ARG A 58 -5.69 0.88 -19.93
CA ARG A 58 -6.69 1.83 -19.41
C ARG A 58 -7.27 1.41 -18.05
N ARG A 59 -6.43 0.81 -17.20
CA ARG A 59 -6.83 0.32 -15.87
C ARG A 59 -6.28 1.25 -14.80
N ARG A 60 -7.11 1.61 -13.84
CA ARG A 60 -6.73 2.34 -12.63
C ARG A 60 -7.32 1.66 -11.42
N THR A 61 -6.47 1.41 -10.43
CA THR A 61 -6.87 0.88 -9.13
C THR A 61 -6.38 1.82 -8.05
N LEU A 62 -7.23 2.14 -7.08
CA LEU A 62 -6.82 2.84 -5.87
C LEU A 62 -6.40 1.79 -4.84
N VAL A 63 -5.19 1.92 -4.31
CA VAL A 63 -4.70 1.13 -3.19
C VAL A 63 -4.63 2.04 -1.97
N CYS A 64 -5.20 1.59 -0.86
CA CYS A 64 -5.23 2.33 0.40
C CYS A 64 -4.41 1.56 1.43
N PHE A 65 -3.46 2.23 2.07
CA PHE A 65 -2.60 1.65 3.10
C PHE A 65 -2.98 2.21 4.46
N PHE A 66 -3.12 1.34 5.44
CA PHE A 66 -3.48 1.67 6.81
C PHE A 66 -2.34 1.30 7.76
N ASP A 67 -2.22 2.03 8.87
CA ASP A 67 -1.56 1.44 10.03
C ASP A 67 -2.51 0.44 10.72
N ALA A 68 -1.93 -0.49 11.46
CA ALA A 68 -2.71 -1.54 12.12
C ALA A 68 -1.98 -2.05 13.36
N THR A 69 -2.76 -2.45 14.37
CA THR A 69 -2.23 -3.06 15.59
C THR A 69 -2.63 -4.53 15.64
N ALA A 70 -1.65 -5.42 15.80
CA ALA A 70 -1.94 -6.85 15.95
C ALA A 70 -2.62 -7.11 17.31
N ALA A 71 -3.72 -7.86 17.29
CA ALA A 71 -4.47 -8.23 18.50
C ALA A 71 -3.68 -9.18 19.44
N SER A 72 -2.61 -9.80 18.93
CA SER A 72 -1.72 -10.65 19.70
C SER A 72 -0.28 -10.56 19.18
N SER A 73 0.67 -11.04 19.99
CA SER A 73 2.08 -11.17 19.60
C SER A 73 2.40 -12.48 18.87
N ALA A 74 1.39 -13.22 18.41
CA ALA A 74 1.61 -14.46 17.67
C ALA A 74 2.44 -14.19 16.41
N ALA A 75 3.32 -15.15 16.08
CA ALA A 75 4.06 -15.09 14.83
C ALA A 75 3.11 -15.29 13.64
N PRO A 76 3.26 -14.52 12.55
CA PRO A 76 2.45 -14.69 11.35
C PRO A 76 2.77 -16.03 10.70
N ARG A 77 1.79 -16.63 10.06
CA ARG A 77 1.92 -17.91 9.35
C ARG A 77 0.98 -17.88 8.15
N VAL A 78 1.45 -18.36 7.00
CA VAL A 78 0.61 -18.46 5.81
C VAL A 78 -0.47 -19.53 6.06
N PRO A 79 -1.76 -19.19 6.03
CA PRO A 79 -2.84 -20.17 6.11
C PRO A 79 -2.88 -21.08 4.88
N ALA A 80 -3.40 -22.29 5.03
CA ALA A 80 -3.33 -23.34 4.00
C ALA A 80 -4.08 -22.99 2.69
N ASN A 81 -4.97 -22.01 2.71
CA ASN A 81 -5.80 -21.58 1.59
C ASN A 81 -5.18 -20.44 0.76
N GLU A 82 -3.95 -20.01 1.04
CA GLU A 82 -3.27 -18.94 0.29
C GLU A 82 -2.09 -19.46 -0.55
N PRO A 83 -2.35 -20.06 -1.72
CA PRO A 83 -1.31 -20.70 -2.53
C PRO A 83 -0.32 -19.70 -3.17
N HIS A 84 -0.65 -18.41 -3.18
CA HIS A 84 0.17 -17.36 -3.78
C HIS A 84 1.10 -16.67 -2.78
N VAL A 85 0.94 -16.95 -1.49
CA VAL A 85 1.81 -16.45 -0.43
C VAL A 85 2.82 -17.54 -0.06
N LEU A 86 4.10 -17.22 -0.22
CA LEU A 86 5.21 -18.13 0.09
C LEU A 86 5.58 -18.08 1.57
N GLU A 87 5.46 -16.91 2.20
CA GLU A 87 5.90 -16.67 3.57
C GLU A 87 5.13 -15.51 4.20
N ALA A 88 4.89 -15.56 5.50
CA ALA A 88 4.38 -14.46 6.30
C ALA A 88 5.25 -14.31 7.56
N ALA A 89 5.76 -13.10 7.82
CA ALA A 89 6.67 -12.87 8.93
C ALA A 89 6.65 -11.44 9.46
N TRP A 90 7.00 -11.29 10.74
CA TRP A 90 7.42 -10.00 11.31
C TRP A 90 8.86 -9.74 10.87
N VAL A 91 9.03 -8.77 9.98
CA VAL A 91 10.34 -8.41 9.41
C VAL A 91 10.51 -6.90 9.42
N ASP A 92 11.74 -6.44 9.57
CA ASP A 92 12.09 -5.04 9.37
C ASP A 92 12.26 -4.79 7.86
N PRO A 93 11.40 -3.96 7.23
CA PRO A 93 11.49 -3.70 5.80
C PRO A 93 12.82 -3.06 5.38
N PHE A 94 13.57 -2.44 6.30
CA PHE A 94 14.89 -1.88 6.02
C PHE A 94 15.99 -2.93 5.87
N THR A 95 15.71 -4.18 6.23
CA THR A 95 16.66 -5.30 6.18
C THR A 95 16.41 -6.24 5.00
N LEU A 96 15.38 -5.99 4.19
CA LEU A 96 14.95 -6.89 3.12
C LEU A 96 15.70 -6.59 1.82
N ASP A 97 16.21 -7.64 1.18
CA ASP A 97 16.92 -7.55 -0.11
C ASP A 97 15.98 -7.21 -1.27
N THR A 98 14.72 -7.62 -1.20
CA THR A 98 13.75 -7.44 -2.28
C THR A 98 12.35 -7.15 -1.75
N VAL A 99 11.85 -5.95 -2.05
CA VAL A 99 10.51 -5.49 -1.69
C VAL A 99 9.72 -5.11 -2.94
N SER A 100 8.39 -5.23 -2.86
CA SER A 100 7.49 -4.75 -3.90
C SER A 100 7.68 -3.24 -4.08
N PRO A 101 7.79 -2.75 -5.32
CA PRO A 101 7.90 -1.31 -5.59
C PRO A 101 6.74 -0.48 -5.04
N PHE A 102 5.57 -1.09 -4.78
CA PHE A 102 4.42 -0.42 -4.17
C PHE A 102 4.66 0.04 -2.73
N ILE A 103 5.54 -0.65 -1.99
CA ILE A 103 5.81 -0.32 -0.59
C ILE A 103 7.07 0.53 -0.42
N VAL A 104 7.88 0.73 -1.46
CA VAL A 104 9.09 1.58 -1.40
C VAL A 104 8.77 3.00 -0.91
N PRO A 105 7.74 3.71 -1.41
CA PRO A 105 7.37 5.02 -0.86
C PRO A 105 7.01 4.99 0.62
N LEU A 106 6.41 3.89 1.10
CA LEU A 106 6.04 3.73 2.51
C LEU A 106 7.29 3.51 3.38
N ILE A 107 8.25 2.73 2.89
CA ILE A 107 9.54 2.49 3.56
C ILE A 107 10.32 3.79 3.67
N GLU A 108 10.40 4.56 2.58
CA GLU A 108 11.07 5.87 2.61
C GLU A 108 10.35 6.85 3.54
N GLN A 109 9.01 6.84 3.57
CA GLN A 109 8.25 7.64 4.52
C GLN A 109 8.52 7.24 5.98
N GLN A 110 8.63 5.93 6.27
CA GLN A 110 8.95 5.42 7.60
C GLN A 110 10.31 5.98 8.12
N ARG A 111 11.29 6.21 7.24
CA ARG A 111 12.60 6.78 7.62
C ARG A 111 12.52 8.22 8.12
N VAL A 112 11.60 9.00 7.58
CA VAL A 112 11.46 10.44 7.88
C VAL A 112 10.30 10.73 8.85
N GLY A 113 9.55 9.70 9.24
CA GLY A 113 8.39 9.79 10.12
C GLY A 113 7.09 10.06 9.37
N TRP A 114 5.97 9.60 9.92
CA TRP A 114 4.67 9.72 9.26
C TRP A 114 3.98 11.06 9.55
N PRO A 115 3.46 11.75 8.52
CA PRO A 115 2.60 12.91 8.73
C PRO A 115 1.23 12.52 9.29
N ASN A 116 0.51 13.51 9.82
CA ASN A 116 -0.87 13.35 10.28
C ASN A 116 -1.88 13.21 9.13
N VAL A 117 -1.49 13.60 7.91
CA VAL A 117 -2.29 13.44 6.70
C VAL A 117 -1.77 12.26 5.87
N PRO A 118 -2.62 11.51 5.15
CA PRO A 118 -2.15 10.42 4.29
C PRO A 118 -1.23 10.95 3.18
N ILE A 119 -0.12 10.26 2.91
CA ILE A 119 0.68 10.54 1.71
C ILE A 119 -0.02 9.99 0.47
N SER A 120 0.26 10.55 -0.70
CA SER A 120 -0.35 10.12 -1.96
C SER A 120 0.69 10.00 -3.05
N PHE A 121 0.66 8.89 -3.80
CA PHE A 121 1.55 8.66 -4.93
C PHE A 121 0.86 7.91 -6.06
N VAL A 122 1.49 7.89 -7.23
CA VAL A 122 1.00 7.16 -8.41
C VAL A 122 2.00 6.09 -8.76
N MET A 123 1.55 4.87 -8.94
CA MET A 123 2.37 3.77 -9.46
C MET A 123 2.05 3.57 -10.94
N THR A 124 2.98 3.92 -11.82
CA THR A 124 2.84 3.72 -13.27
C THR A 124 3.71 2.56 -13.74
N HIS A 125 3.20 1.71 -14.62
CA HIS A 125 4.04 0.72 -15.30
C HIS A 125 4.68 1.37 -16.53
N ARG A 126 5.99 1.21 -16.69
CA ARG A 126 6.75 1.71 -17.86
C ARG A 126 7.58 0.57 -18.43
N LEU A 127 7.88 0.62 -19.73
CA LEU A 127 8.88 -0.26 -20.33
C LEU A 127 10.26 0.26 -19.95
N ASN A 128 11.10 -0.61 -19.41
CA ASN A 128 12.50 -0.30 -19.14
C ASN A 128 13.36 -0.48 -20.40
N GLY A 129 14.67 -0.22 -20.29
CA GLY A 129 15.62 -0.31 -21.40
C GLY A 129 15.70 -1.70 -22.06
N ASP A 130 15.27 -2.74 -21.35
CA ASP A 130 15.24 -4.13 -21.80
C ASP A 130 13.86 -4.55 -22.33
N GLY A 131 12.90 -3.63 -22.42
CA GLY A 131 11.54 -3.91 -22.90
C GLY A 131 10.68 -4.66 -21.88
N LEU A 132 11.06 -4.68 -20.60
CA LEU A 132 10.28 -5.27 -19.52
C LEU A 132 9.43 -4.21 -18.82
N TRP A 133 8.22 -4.57 -18.39
CA TRP A 133 7.34 -3.68 -17.64
C TRP A 133 7.81 -3.58 -16.19
N GLU A 134 8.21 -2.39 -15.77
CA GLU A 134 8.58 -2.09 -14.39
C GLU A 134 7.62 -1.07 -13.76
N PRO A 135 7.15 -1.32 -12.53
CA PRO A 135 6.41 -0.32 -11.76
C PRO A 135 7.37 0.77 -11.28
N ALA A 136 7.07 2.02 -11.61
CA ALA A 136 7.81 3.20 -11.18
C ALA A 136 6.90 4.12 -10.35
N PRO A 137 7.22 4.35 -9.05
CA PRO A 137 6.49 5.30 -8.24
C PRO A 137 6.80 6.72 -8.71
N VAL A 138 5.76 7.50 -8.94
CA VAL A 138 5.83 8.94 -9.16
C VAL A 138 5.11 9.58 -7.99
N VAL A 139 5.85 10.31 -7.16
CA VAL A 139 5.24 11.16 -6.14
C VAL A 139 4.44 12.21 -6.89
N ALA A 140 3.14 12.31 -6.62
CA ALA A 140 2.33 13.36 -7.22
C ALA A 140 2.87 14.70 -6.69
N GLU A 141 3.50 15.50 -7.56
CA GLU A 141 3.91 16.85 -7.21
C GLU A 141 2.65 17.64 -6.79
N GLY A 142 2.52 17.87 -5.48
CA GLY A 142 1.67 18.86 -4.85
C GLY A 142 0.22 18.92 -5.34
N VAL A 143 -0.68 18.25 -4.62
CA VAL A 143 -1.92 18.95 -4.25
C VAL A 143 -1.49 20.07 -3.30
N ARG A 144 -1.04 21.21 -3.85
CA ARG A 144 -0.97 22.44 -3.07
C ARG A 144 -2.38 22.66 -2.54
N ALA A 145 -2.53 22.65 -1.22
CA ALA A 145 -3.73 23.17 -0.59
C ALA A 145 -4.04 24.50 -1.29
N ARG A 146 -5.20 24.59 -1.94
CA ARG A 146 -5.68 25.88 -2.40
C ARG A 146 -5.76 26.73 -1.14
N ALA A 147 -4.87 27.71 -1.04
CA ALA A 147 -4.98 28.75 -0.04
C ALA A 147 -6.42 29.26 -0.13
N SER A 148 -7.10 29.24 1.02
CA SER A 148 -8.40 29.85 1.23
C SER A 148 -8.44 31.19 0.51
N HIS A 149 -9.33 31.32 -0.47
CA HIS A 149 -9.72 32.62 -0.99
C HIS A 149 -10.35 33.35 0.20
N ASP A 150 -9.65 34.34 0.73
CA ASP A 150 -10.25 35.36 1.58
C ASP A 150 -11.37 36.01 0.78
N ASP A 151 -12.59 35.83 1.26
CA ASP A 151 -13.82 36.41 0.76
C ASP A 151 -13.94 37.81 1.39
N PRO A 152 -13.79 38.94 0.66
CA PRO A 152 -13.96 40.25 1.26
C PRO A 152 -15.45 40.60 1.22
N VAL A 153 -16.22 40.06 2.18
CA VAL A 153 -17.55 40.59 2.49
C VAL A 153 -17.41 41.79 3.43
N ALA A 154 -17.89 42.93 2.93
CA ALA A 154 -18.41 44.09 3.65
C ALA A 154 -17.42 45.04 4.37
N ARG A 155 -17.08 46.13 3.68
CA ARG A 155 -17.07 47.49 4.26
C ARG A 155 -18.17 48.26 3.52
N ARG A 156 -19.30 48.49 4.20
CA ARG A 156 -19.76 49.81 4.69
C ARG A 156 -19.89 50.85 3.60
#